data_AF-A0A9W6T235-F1
#
_entry.id   AF-A0A9W6T235-F1
#
_cell.length_a   1.000
_cell.length_b   1.000
_cell.length_c   1.000
_cell.angle_alpha   90.00
_cell.angle_beta   90.00
_cell.angle_gamma   90.00
#
_symmetry.space_group_name_H-M   'P 1'
#
loop_
_entity.id
_entity.type
_entity.pdbx_description
1 polymer ?
#
loop_
_entity_poly.entity_id
_entity_poly.type
_entity_poly.pdbx_seq_one_letter_code
_entity_poly.pdbx_strand_id
1 'polypeptide(L)'
;MRIKKANDSKAKSPLSSSTYNNTTTTTPQKSSSSTTTTTTTTSHSGELNKAVLAQLSILTTTLNDKTWSITTDQIHSLINTYPEVYPKFLRRLITTLGVEISLNSSYSNSITSKLIKFELNYITNNKPNYLTYLISSLTENNSEILKLFNLDQFFNYFSLSDYQKLIICLAFEKFIYNSNNKKNQQLIDIYNNLTDYYLKSLPGFVDWLENFKLTKQRKDNTEEKDNNTNDEDDEEELIFATFLNLFLNSNIFSFPQKIIIIGHIINKFSLNENNFQSRDSTTTTETNTKFSKIDKEIQDFYISIRTMKFKQTLIEIGINKLNPDKILSDLLIIQKQNNNLDEAFSILYSEILFPTCQKLSGQSSGNNQSSLTPNSISDATLIGLKLSEINKNLDLIPNWLNVFSEILKFENDYALMTIASLSSFLCCLNDKEIDLFLNYCCNNSKNIQFLKKLLILLTDLQQTSSNNNSINLLSKKLIPVLENESNTRSTLLFFKSIAKLEIKTIALMQSENISDNQINTLFDKDYRTAPEYIALACLYLLNDNKNDSENKNNSNNRKEYDFVNQKIQFKKCQI
;
A
#
# COMPACT_ATOMS: atom_id res chain seq x y z
N MET A 1 6.25 -15.66 56.28
CA MET A 1 5.78 -17.04 56.02
C MET A 1 4.34 -17.14 56.51
N ARG A 2 3.39 -17.38 55.57
CA ARG A 2 2.02 -17.96 55.66
C ARG A 2 1.07 -17.58 56.82
N ILE A 3 -0.27 -17.50 56.70
CA ILE A 3 -1.33 -17.54 55.67
C ILE A 3 -2.65 -17.26 56.45
N LYS A 4 -3.62 -16.61 55.79
CA LYS A 4 -5.12 -16.72 55.80
C LYS A 4 -5.81 -17.56 56.91
N LYS A 5 -7.08 -17.34 57.32
CA LYS A 5 -8.35 -17.15 56.55
C LYS A 5 -9.51 -16.98 57.57
N ALA A 6 -10.40 -16.00 57.40
CA ALA A 6 -11.87 -16.11 57.12
C ALA A 6 -12.76 -16.98 58.04
N ASN A 7 -13.89 -16.42 58.49
CA ASN A 7 -15.21 -17.08 58.47
C ASN A 7 -16.40 -16.13 58.72
N ASP A 8 -17.49 -16.44 58.03
CA ASP A 8 -18.81 -15.82 57.97
C ASP A 8 -19.65 -15.95 59.27
N SER A 9 -20.69 -15.11 59.43
CA SER A 9 -22.08 -15.59 59.59
C SER A 9 -23.12 -14.46 59.76
N LYS A 10 -24.31 -14.76 59.20
CA LYS A 10 -25.58 -14.01 59.17
C LYS A 10 -26.25 -13.90 60.55
N ALA A 11 -27.09 -12.86 60.76
CA ALA A 11 -28.57 -12.98 60.80
C ALA A 11 -29.30 -11.92 61.67
N LYS A 12 -30.43 -11.45 61.12
CA LYS A 12 -31.74 -11.13 61.73
C LYS A 12 -31.92 -9.91 62.66
N SER A 13 -32.76 -8.99 62.14
CA SER A 13 -33.63 -8.01 62.80
C SER A 13 -34.65 -8.61 63.79
N PRO A 14 -35.26 -7.80 64.69
CA PRO A 14 -36.67 -7.41 64.45
C PRO A 14 -37.16 -6.04 65.00
N LEU A 15 -38.10 -5.47 64.23
CA LEU A 15 -39.40 -4.80 64.53
C LEU A 15 -39.68 -3.79 65.68
N SER A 16 -40.67 -2.94 65.33
CA SER A 16 -41.69 -2.20 66.12
C SER A 16 -41.29 -0.79 66.61
N SER A 17 -41.93 0.35 66.33
CA SER A 17 -43.28 0.84 65.93
C SER A 17 -43.87 1.71 67.05
N SER A 18 -44.09 3.01 66.80
CA SER A 18 -45.25 3.74 67.35
C SER A 18 -45.47 5.11 66.68
N THR A 19 -46.56 5.11 65.91
CA THR A 19 -47.59 6.11 65.64
C THR A 19 -47.67 7.34 66.58
N TYR A 20 -47.84 8.53 65.98
CA TYR A 20 -48.77 9.57 66.48
C TYR A 20 -49.57 10.17 65.32
N ASN A 21 -50.86 10.39 65.60
CA ASN A 21 -51.94 10.61 64.66
C ASN A 21 -52.17 12.08 64.24
N ASN A 22 -52.85 12.18 63.10
CA ASN A 22 -53.46 13.33 62.42
C ASN A 22 -54.53 14.10 63.23
N THR A 23 -54.73 15.38 62.86
CA THR A 23 -55.95 16.00 62.28
C THR A 23 -55.66 17.51 62.02
N THR A 24 -56.13 18.25 61.00
CA THR A 24 -57.40 18.21 60.22
C THR A 24 -57.29 19.14 58.99
N THR A 25 -57.94 18.75 57.86
CA THR A 25 -58.65 19.58 56.81
C THR A 25 -57.87 20.68 56.05
N THR A 26 -57.85 20.80 54.72
CA THR A 26 -58.85 20.57 53.65
C THR A 26 -58.18 20.46 52.26
N THR A 27 -58.74 19.65 51.37
CA THR A 27 -58.52 19.56 49.90
C THR A 27 -59.88 19.80 49.20
N PRO A 28 -60.02 20.05 47.87
CA PRO A 28 -59.17 19.58 46.74
C PRO A 28 -59.00 20.62 45.59
N GLN A 29 -58.27 20.44 44.47
CA GLN A 29 -58.22 19.37 43.45
C GLN A 29 -57.01 19.65 42.51
N LYS A 30 -56.07 18.71 42.33
CA LYS A 30 -55.76 17.90 41.11
C LYS A 30 -55.54 18.70 39.82
N SER A 31 -54.43 18.58 39.08
CA SER A 31 -53.69 17.37 38.62
C SER A 31 -52.26 17.78 38.18
N SER A 32 -51.18 17.29 38.78
CA SER A 32 -50.43 16.04 38.55
C SER A 32 -49.78 15.86 37.17
N SER A 33 -48.46 16.12 37.08
CA SER A 33 -47.49 15.13 36.60
C SER A 33 -46.10 15.42 37.18
N SER A 34 -45.35 14.34 37.35
CA SER A 34 -44.31 14.07 38.34
C SER A 34 -42.88 14.40 37.90
N THR A 35 -42.14 14.98 38.84
CA THR A 35 -40.77 14.66 39.33
C THR A 35 -39.87 13.76 38.47
N THR A 36 -38.72 14.31 38.04
CA THR A 36 -37.39 13.74 38.37
C THR A 36 -36.29 14.79 38.24
N THR A 37 -35.92 15.37 39.37
CA THR A 37 -34.62 16.04 39.57
C THR A 37 -33.52 15.00 39.43
N THR A 38 -32.91 14.94 38.25
CA THR A 38 -31.62 14.26 38.06
C THR A 38 -30.52 15.24 38.43
N THR A 39 -29.91 15.01 39.58
CA THR A 39 -28.60 15.51 39.98
C THR A 39 -27.61 15.17 38.87
N THR A 40 -27.33 16.15 38.01
CA THR A 40 -26.21 16.11 37.08
C THR A 40 -24.95 16.39 37.88
N THR A 41 -24.12 15.37 38.07
CA THR A 41 -22.70 15.55 38.37
C THR A 41 -22.06 16.18 37.13
N THR A 42 -22.15 17.50 37.00
CA THR A 42 -21.39 18.26 36.00
C THR A 42 -19.90 18.06 36.30
N SER A 43 -19.23 17.42 35.36
CA SER A 43 -17.80 17.13 35.38
C SER A 43 -17.00 18.43 35.63
N HIS A 44 -16.30 18.51 36.76
CA HIS A 44 -15.43 19.66 37.12
C HIS A 44 -14.44 20.05 36.01
N SER A 45 -14.08 19.12 35.12
CA SER A 45 -13.23 19.38 33.94
C SER A 45 -13.87 20.34 32.92
N GLY A 46 -15.20 20.29 32.74
CA GLY A 46 -15.91 21.14 31.79
C GLY A 46 -16.03 22.60 32.26
N GLU A 47 -16.11 22.81 33.56
CA GLU A 47 -16.14 24.14 34.17
C GLU A 47 -14.75 24.78 34.16
N LEU A 48 -13.70 23.99 34.45
CA LEU A 48 -12.32 24.43 34.35
C LEU A 48 -11.95 24.86 32.92
N ASN A 49 -12.32 24.07 31.91
CA ASN A 49 -12.09 24.41 30.50
C ASN A 49 -12.80 25.72 30.09
N LYS A 50 -13.99 26.00 30.64
CA LYS A 50 -14.69 27.28 30.41
C LYS A 50 -13.99 28.44 31.09
N ALA A 51 -13.51 28.25 32.32
CA ALA A 51 -12.76 29.27 33.05
C ALA A 51 -11.45 29.64 32.33
N VAL A 52 -10.69 28.65 31.87
CA VAL A 52 -9.45 28.86 31.11
C VAL A 52 -9.73 29.57 29.77
N LEU A 53 -10.79 29.19 29.04
CA LEU A 53 -11.21 29.92 27.83
C LEU A 53 -11.58 31.38 28.09
N ALA A 54 -12.24 31.66 29.20
CA ALA A 54 -12.58 33.02 29.60
C ALA A 54 -11.31 33.82 29.91
N GLN A 55 -10.35 33.23 30.62
CA GLN A 55 -9.06 33.85 30.91
C GLN A 55 -8.25 34.13 29.62
N LEU A 56 -8.17 33.18 28.69
CA LEU A 56 -7.53 33.39 27.39
C LEU A 56 -8.21 34.51 26.58
N SER A 57 -9.54 34.62 26.66
CA SER A 57 -10.28 35.70 26.01
C SER A 57 -9.94 37.06 26.63
N ILE A 58 -9.82 37.14 27.96
CA ILE A 58 -9.43 38.37 28.67
C ILE A 58 -7.99 38.77 28.29
N LEU A 59 -7.06 37.81 28.26
CA LEU A 59 -5.69 38.04 27.84
C LEU A 59 -5.63 38.57 26.40
N THR A 60 -6.45 38.02 25.50
CA THR A 60 -6.56 38.52 24.11
C THR A 60 -7.07 39.98 24.06
N THR A 61 -8.00 40.36 24.94
CA THR A 61 -8.51 41.76 24.97
C THR A 61 -7.54 42.77 25.61
N THR A 62 -6.57 42.31 26.41
CA THR A 62 -5.56 43.16 27.07
C THR A 62 -4.26 43.29 26.28
N LEU A 63 -4.21 42.63 25.12
CA LEU A 63 -3.05 42.51 24.26
C LEU A 63 -2.83 43.82 23.49
N ASN A 64 -1.67 44.45 23.65
CA ASN A 64 -1.23 45.63 22.92
C ASN A 64 0.28 45.56 22.67
N ASP A 65 0.82 46.49 21.86
CA ASP A 65 2.25 46.45 21.49
C ASP A 65 3.21 46.53 22.70
N LYS A 66 2.77 47.04 23.86
CA LYS A 66 3.58 47.15 25.09
C LYS A 66 3.49 45.89 25.96
N THR A 67 2.37 45.16 25.92
CA THR A 67 2.15 43.96 26.73
C THR A 67 2.40 42.66 25.96
N TRP A 68 2.62 42.75 24.64
CA TRP A 68 2.72 41.61 23.71
C TRP A 68 3.46 40.40 24.30
N SER A 69 4.76 40.52 24.59
CA SER A 69 5.60 39.40 25.05
C SER A 69 5.06 38.75 26.33
N ILE A 70 4.71 39.56 27.33
CA ILE A 70 4.26 39.05 28.64
C ILE A 70 2.93 38.31 28.49
N THR A 71 2.01 38.89 27.72
CA THR A 71 0.68 38.31 27.52
C THR A 71 0.75 37.04 26.65
N THR A 72 1.62 36.99 25.64
CA THR A 72 1.83 35.78 24.83
C THR A 72 2.46 34.65 25.64
N ASP A 73 3.40 34.95 26.54
CA ASP A 73 4.01 33.95 27.42
C ASP A 73 2.98 33.38 28.41
N GLN A 74 2.08 34.22 28.91
CA GLN A 74 0.95 33.79 29.74
C GLN A 74 -0.04 32.92 28.98
N ILE A 75 -0.34 33.26 27.72
CA ILE A 75 -1.17 32.45 26.83
C ILE A 75 -0.53 31.07 26.61
N HIS A 76 0.76 31.01 26.27
CA HIS A 76 1.48 29.75 26.10
C HIS A 76 1.56 28.94 27.40
N SER A 77 1.81 29.57 28.54
CA SER A 77 1.81 28.89 29.85
C SER A 77 0.47 28.22 30.16
N LEU A 78 -0.64 28.92 29.88
CA LEU A 78 -1.98 28.36 30.06
C LEU A 78 -2.27 27.23 29.09
N ILE A 79 -1.89 27.38 27.82
CA ILE A 79 -2.07 26.34 26.78
C ILE A 79 -1.26 25.09 27.10
N ASN A 80 0.00 25.25 27.54
CA ASN A 80 0.87 24.13 27.91
C ASN A 80 0.29 23.37 29.12
N THR A 81 -0.39 24.07 30.04
CA THR A 81 -1.04 23.47 31.21
C THR A 81 -2.37 22.80 30.85
N TYR A 82 -3.12 23.35 29.89
CA TYR A 82 -4.46 22.89 29.49
C TYR A 82 -4.59 22.78 27.95
N PRO A 83 -3.92 21.81 27.31
CA PRO A 83 -3.83 21.74 25.86
C PRO A 83 -5.18 21.48 25.16
N GLU A 84 -6.13 20.84 25.84
CA GLU A 84 -7.49 20.58 25.32
C GLU A 84 -8.29 21.86 25.00
N VAL A 85 -7.89 22.98 25.58
CA VAL A 85 -8.56 24.27 25.40
C VAL A 85 -8.13 24.94 24.09
N TYR A 86 -6.95 24.59 23.58
CA TYR A 86 -6.30 25.28 22.48
C TYR A 86 -7.08 25.24 21.14
N PRO A 87 -7.66 24.10 20.71
CA PRO A 87 -8.49 24.07 19.50
C PRO A 87 -9.70 25.01 19.57
N LYS A 88 -10.34 25.11 20.74
CA LYS A 88 -11.51 25.97 20.95
C LYS A 88 -11.12 27.45 20.96
N PHE A 89 -9.96 27.77 21.54
CA PHE A 89 -9.40 29.11 21.54
C PHE A 89 -9.06 29.57 20.11
N LEU A 90 -8.26 28.79 19.37
CA LEU A 90 -7.90 29.08 17.98
C LEU A 90 -9.14 29.23 17.08
N ARG A 91 -10.12 28.31 17.23
CA ARG A 91 -11.40 28.38 16.53
C ARG A 91 -12.08 29.74 16.73
N ARG A 92 -12.19 30.21 17.98
CA ARG A 92 -12.85 31.48 18.28
C ARG A 92 -12.14 32.66 17.61
N LEU A 93 -10.80 32.68 17.63
CA LEU A 93 -10.01 33.71 16.97
C LEU A 93 -10.23 33.69 15.45
N ILE A 94 -10.14 32.52 14.83
CA ILE A 94 -10.27 32.34 13.38
C ILE A 94 -11.68 32.68 12.90
N THR A 95 -12.74 32.27 13.61
CA THR A 95 -14.12 32.63 13.28
C THR A 95 -14.33 34.15 13.30
N THR A 96 -13.68 34.86 14.23
CA THR A 96 -13.78 36.32 14.31
C THR A 96 -13.24 37.01 13.05
N LEU A 97 -12.21 36.43 12.43
CA LEU A 97 -11.59 36.96 11.21
C LEU A 97 -12.11 36.30 9.92
N GLY A 98 -13.06 35.37 9.99
CA GLY A 98 -13.44 34.52 8.85
C GLY A 98 -13.89 35.31 7.61
N VAL A 99 -14.62 36.42 7.81
CA VAL A 99 -15.05 37.32 6.72
C VAL A 99 -13.89 38.15 6.17
N GLU A 100 -12.94 38.57 7.01
CA GLU A 100 -11.77 39.34 6.57
C GLU A 100 -10.84 38.46 5.71
N ILE A 101 -10.66 37.20 6.11
CA ILE A 101 -9.90 36.20 5.37
C ILE A 101 -10.53 35.94 4.00
N SER A 102 -11.86 35.78 3.93
CA SER A 102 -12.55 35.48 2.68
C SER A 102 -12.46 36.61 1.65
N LEU A 103 -12.48 37.86 2.13
CA LEU A 103 -12.37 39.05 1.28
C LEU A 103 -10.92 39.40 0.92
N ASN A 104 -9.91 38.72 1.50
CA ASN A 104 -8.50 39.09 1.41
C ASN A 104 -8.26 40.59 1.65
N SER A 105 -9.12 41.21 2.48
CA SER A 105 -9.08 42.66 2.68
C SER A 105 -7.85 43.01 3.50
N SER A 106 -7.05 43.97 3.03
CA SER A 106 -5.74 44.33 3.60
C SER A 106 -5.80 45.02 4.98
N TYR A 107 -6.88 44.87 5.75
CA TYR A 107 -7.01 45.30 7.15
C TYR A 107 -6.18 44.42 8.13
N SER A 108 -4.99 44.03 7.67
CA SER A 108 -4.02 43.08 8.23
C SER A 108 -3.41 43.43 9.60
N ASN A 109 -3.91 44.47 10.28
CA ASN A 109 -3.31 44.99 11.51
C ASN A 109 -4.18 44.82 12.76
N SER A 110 -5.29 44.06 12.69
CA SER A 110 -6.00 43.70 13.92
C SER A 110 -5.08 42.90 14.85
N ILE A 111 -5.12 43.20 16.15
CA ILE A 111 -4.33 42.49 17.18
C ILE A 111 -4.59 40.98 17.11
N THR A 112 -5.84 40.60 16.81
CA THR A 112 -6.25 39.22 16.55
C THR A 112 -5.52 38.59 15.36
N SER A 113 -5.38 39.30 14.24
CA SER A 113 -4.64 38.80 13.07
C SER A 113 -3.16 38.60 13.38
N LYS A 114 -2.53 39.56 14.07
CA LYS A 114 -1.15 39.42 14.54
C LYS A 114 -0.98 38.22 15.48
N LEU A 115 -1.95 38.00 16.39
CA LEU A 115 -1.91 36.89 17.34
C LEU A 115 -2.01 35.56 16.61
N ILE A 116 -2.97 35.39 15.69
CA ILE A 116 -3.08 34.15 14.90
C ILE A 116 -1.81 33.92 14.09
N LYS A 117 -1.23 34.95 13.47
CA LYS A 117 0.04 34.81 12.74
C LYS A 117 1.18 34.36 13.66
N PHE A 118 1.25 34.91 14.88
CA PHE A 118 2.23 34.50 15.87
C PHE A 118 2.03 33.05 16.31
N GLU A 119 0.79 32.63 16.57
CA GLU A 119 0.46 31.24 16.91
C GLU A 119 0.77 30.28 15.75
N LEU A 120 0.47 30.65 14.50
CA LEU A 120 0.81 29.85 13.32
C LEU A 120 2.32 29.67 13.18
N ASN A 121 3.10 30.74 13.40
CA ASN A 121 4.56 30.65 13.41
C ASN A 121 5.05 29.73 14.55
N TYR A 122 4.49 29.86 15.74
CA TYR A 122 4.85 29.03 16.90
C TYR A 122 4.53 27.54 16.67
N ILE A 123 3.34 27.23 16.16
CA ILE A 123 2.92 25.85 15.89
C ILE A 123 3.79 25.22 14.79
N THR A 124 4.10 25.97 13.72
CA THR A 124 4.83 25.41 12.57
C THR A 124 6.33 25.29 12.81
N ASN A 125 6.94 26.26 13.49
CA ASN A 125 8.40 26.34 13.63
C ASN A 125 8.92 25.91 15.01
N ASN A 126 8.09 25.89 16.06
CA ASN A 126 8.55 25.63 17.44
C ASN A 126 7.86 24.41 18.06
N LYS A 127 6.54 24.27 17.93
CA LYS A 127 5.75 23.17 18.53
C LYS A 127 4.86 22.46 17.51
N PRO A 128 5.43 21.70 16.55
CA PRO A 128 4.65 21.01 15.51
C PRO A 128 3.73 19.92 16.07
N ASN A 129 3.94 19.44 17.29
CA ASN A 129 2.98 18.57 17.98
C ASN A 129 1.59 19.22 18.13
N TYR A 130 1.50 20.56 18.12
CA TYR A 130 0.25 21.30 18.20
C TYR A 130 -0.45 21.49 16.85
N LEU A 131 0.13 21.00 15.74
CA LEU A 131 -0.52 21.01 14.43
C LEU A 131 -1.87 20.30 14.46
N THR A 132 -2.00 19.21 15.22
CA THR A 132 -3.27 18.50 15.37
C THR A 132 -4.37 19.38 15.96
N TYR A 133 -4.04 20.24 16.93
CA TYR A 133 -4.97 21.19 17.53
C TYR A 133 -5.40 22.28 16.55
N LEU A 134 -4.48 22.78 15.72
CA LEU A 134 -4.79 23.71 14.64
C LEU A 134 -5.79 23.07 13.65
N ILE A 135 -5.52 21.85 13.18
CA ILE A 135 -6.40 21.16 12.25
C ILE A 135 -7.77 20.86 12.89
N SER A 136 -7.80 20.39 14.13
CA SER A 136 -9.05 20.23 14.90
C SER A 136 -9.85 21.53 15.00
N SER A 137 -9.19 22.67 15.23
CA SER A 137 -9.86 23.98 15.30
C SER A 137 -10.59 24.34 14.01
N LEU A 138 -10.02 23.96 12.85
CA LEU A 138 -10.58 24.22 11.52
C LEU A 138 -11.68 23.22 11.13
N THR A 139 -11.63 21.99 11.66
CA THR A 139 -12.40 20.85 11.12
C THR A 139 -13.48 20.24 12.03
N GLU A 140 -13.35 20.31 13.37
CA GLU A 140 -14.31 19.66 14.29
C GLU A 140 -15.72 20.29 14.26
N ASN A 141 -16.78 19.55 14.59
CA ASN A 141 -18.17 20.04 14.70
C ASN A 141 -18.73 20.80 13.48
N ASN A 142 -18.94 20.12 12.34
CA ASN A 142 -19.64 20.65 11.15
C ASN A 142 -19.09 21.98 10.59
N SER A 143 -17.76 22.18 10.66
CA SER A 143 -16.92 23.13 9.91
C SER A 143 -17.64 24.30 9.21
N GLU A 144 -18.20 25.23 9.98
CA GLU A 144 -18.66 26.52 9.43
C GLU A 144 -17.47 27.39 8.98
N ILE A 145 -16.31 27.27 9.63
CA ILE A 145 -15.11 28.06 9.31
C ILE A 145 -14.65 27.83 7.87
N LEU A 146 -14.53 26.57 7.46
CA LEU A 146 -14.10 26.22 6.11
C LEU A 146 -15.17 26.49 5.04
N LYS A 147 -16.38 26.94 5.43
CA LYS A 147 -17.35 27.55 4.52
C LYS A 147 -17.09 29.04 4.29
N LEU A 148 -16.39 29.70 5.22
CA LEU A 148 -16.12 31.14 5.14
C LEU A 148 -14.98 31.41 4.15
N PHE A 149 -13.95 30.57 4.12
CA PHE A 149 -12.78 30.74 3.25
C PHE A 149 -12.16 29.39 2.85
N ASN A 150 -11.40 29.38 1.74
CA ASN A 150 -10.58 28.24 1.33
C ASN A 150 -9.15 28.32 1.91
N LEU A 151 -8.39 27.22 1.83
CA LEU A 151 -7.03 27.18 2.39
C LEU A 151 -6.07 28.15 1.70
N ASP A 152 -6.21 28.38 0.39
CA ASP A 152 -5.41 29.38 -0.34
C ASP A 152 -5.61 30.80 0.22
N GLN A 153 -6.86 31.20 0.46
CA GLN A 153 -7.21 32.49 1.08
C GLN A 153 -6.61 32.58 2.48
N PHE A 154 -6.73 31.52 3.28
CA PHE A 154 -6.14 31.45 4.61
C PHE A 154 -4.61 31.64 4.58
N PHE A 155 -3.91 30.88 3.73
CA PHE A 155 -2.45 30.96 3.61
C PHE A 155 -1.97 32.32 3.11
N ASN A 156 -2.68 32.91 2.15
CA ASN A 156 -2.34 34.21 1.58
C ASN A 156 -2.59 35.35 2.57
N TYR A 157 -3.72 35.32 3.29
CA TYR A 157 -4.09 36.34 4.28
C TYR A 157 -3.03 36.49 5.38
N PHE A 158 -2.53 35.37 5.92
CA PHE A 158 -1.47 35.40 6.93
C PHE A 158 -0.05 35.51 6.34
N SER A 159 0.08 35.41 5.03
CA SER A 159 1.36 35.40 4.30
C SER A 159 2.32 34.35 4.84
N LEU A 160 1.85 33.09 4.90
CA LEU A 160 2.66 31.97 5.38
C LEU A 160 3.78 31.64 4.40
N SER A 161 4.92 31.17 4.91
CA SER A 161 6.01 30.66 4.06
C SER A 161 5.62 29.35 3.38
N ASP A 162 6.35 28.96 2.34
CA ASP A 162 6.05 27.72 1.62
C ASP A 162 6.27 26.49 2.51
N TYR A 163 7.25 26.51 3.42
CA TYR A 163 7.42 25.50 4.47
C TYR A 163 6.18 25.38 5.36
N GLN A 164 5.64 26.50 5.83
CA GLN A 164 4.48 26.52 6.72
C GLN A 164 3.22 26.00 6.03
N LYS A 165 3.01 26.37 4.76
CA LYS A 165 1.93 25.81 3.94
C LYS A 165 2.09 24.30 3.82
N LEU A 166 3.29 23.84 3.51
CA LEU A 166 3.59 22.42 3.30
C LEU A 166 3.31 21.57 4.55
N ILE A 167 3.82 21.98 5.73
CA ILE A 167 3.63 21.22 6.97
C ILE A 167 2.17 21.21 7.43
N ILE A 168 1.42 22.30 7.21
CA ILE A 168 -0.02 22.36 7.49
C ILE A 168 -0.79 21.43 6.54
N CYS A 169 -0.47 21.40 5.25
CA CYS A 169 -1.06 20.47 4.29
C CYS A 169 -0.83 19.01 4.68
N LEU A 170 0.40 18.66 5.06
CA LEU A 170 0.74 17.33 5.57
C LEU A 170 -0.06 16.95 6.83
N ALA A 171 -0.23 17.90 7.76
CA ALA A 171 -1.03 17.68 8.96
C ALA A 171 -2.52 17.49 8.65
N PHE A 172 -3.07 18.26 7.69
CA PHE A 172 -4.44 18.07 7.19
C PHE A 172 -4.65 16.68 6.61
N GLU A 173 -3.72 16.20 5.80
CA GLU A 173 -3.78 14.88 5.19
C GLU A 173 -3.84 13.77 6.25
N LYS A 174 -2.91 13.80 7.22
CA LYS A 174 -2.88 12.83 8.33
C LYS A 174 -4.17 12.86 9.15
N PHE A 175 -4.71 14.05 9.42
CA PHE A 175 -5.98 14.19 10.15
C PHE A 175 -7.16 13.58 9.39
N ILE A 176 -7.29 13.87 8.10
CA ILE A 176 -8.38 13.35 7.26
C ILE A 176 -8.30 11.83 7.17
N TYR A 177 -7.09 11.26 7.06
CA TYR A 177 -6.89 9.81 6.99
C TYR A 177 -7.23 9.10 8.30
N ASN A 178 -6.81 9.65 9.45
CA ASN A 178 -7.04 9.06 10.77
C ASN A 178 -8.47 9.25 11.27
N SER A 179 -9.17 10.26 10.77
CA SER A 179 -10.55 10.50 11.14
C SER A 179 -11.48 9.56 10.37
N ASN A 180 -12.36 8.85 11.08
CA ASN A 180 -13.48 8.09 10.47
C ASN A 180 -14.51 8.99 9.74
N ASN A 181 -14.20 10.28 9.56
CA ASN A 181 -15.02 11.31 8.95
C ASN A 181 -15.01 11.29 7.40
N LYS A 182 -14.82 10.13 6.77
CA LYS A 182 -14.99 9.92 5.31
C LYS A 182 -16.41 10.23 4.78
N LYS A 183 -17.31 10.72 5.63
CA LYS A 183 -18.67 11.15 5.29
C LYS A 183 -18.83 12.67 5.18
N ASN A 184 -17.82 13.46 5.56
CA ASN A 184 -17.89 14.92 5.42
C ASN A 184 -17.38 15.32 4.03
N GLN A 185 -18.30 15.66 3.13
CA GLN A 185 -17.99 16.06 1.74
C GLN A 185 -16.95 17.18 1.66
N GLN A 186 -16.95 18.12 2.60
CA GLN A 186 -15.99 19.23 2.62
C GLN A 186 -14.55 18.77 2.88
N LEU A 187 -14.37 17.76 3.72
CA LEU A 187 -13.03 17.18 3.96
C LEU A 187 -12.54 16.41 2.74
N ILE A 188 -13.47 15.78 1.99
CA ILE A 188 -13.16 15.11 0.72
C ILE A 188 -12.73 16.14 -0.33
N ASP A 189 -13.45 17.27 -0.44
CA ASP A 189 -13.11 18.34 -1.38
C ASP A 189 -11.75 18.97 -1.05
N ILE A 190 -11.45 19.18 0.23
CA ILE A 190 -10.13 19.62 0.68
C ILE A 190 -9.06 18.60 0.30
N TYR A 191 -9.30 17.31 0.59
CA TYR A 191 -8.36 16.24 0.25
C TYR A 191 -8.06 16.19 -1.25
N ASN A 192 -9.08 16.33 -2.10
CA ASN A 192 -8.89 16.35 -3.56
C ASN A 192 -8.05 17.55 -4.01
N ASN A 193 -8.21 18.71 -3.35
CA ASN A 193 -7.45 19.92 -3.65
C ASN A 193 -6.06 19.95 -2.98
N LEU A 194 -5.75 19.05 -2.02
CA LEU A 194 -4.44 18.98 -1.36
C LEU A 194 -3.30 18.87 -2.36
N THR A 195 -3.45 18.09 -3.43
CA THR A 195 -2.44 17.92 -4.48
C THR A 195 -1.99 19.27 -5.07
N ASP A 196 -2.94 20.17 -5.35
CA ASP A 196 -2.62 21.50 -5.90
C ASP A 196 -1.91 22.38 -4.87
N TYR A 197 -2.32 22.31 -3.60
CA TYR A 197 -1.65 23.02 -2.51
C TYR A 197 -0.21 22.52 -2.30
N TYR A 198 0.03 21.21 -2.44
CA TYR A 198 1.38 20.63 -2.38
C TYR A 198 2.28 21.12 -3.49
N LEU A 199 1.78 21.18 -4.73
CA LEU A 199 2.56 21.68 -5.86
C LEU A 199 2.99 23.13 -5.66
N LYS A 200 2.12 23.96 -5.08
CA LYS A 200 2.44 25.37 -4.75
C LYS A 200 3.41 25.50 -3.58
N SER A 201 3.41 24.55 -2.64
CA SER A 201 4.23 24.59 -1.41
C SER A 201 5.50 23.73 -1.48
N LEU A 202 5.76 23.09 -2.61
CA LEU A 202 6.95 22.27 -2.86
C LEU A 202 8.29 22.99 -2.56
N PRO A 203 8.45 24.31 -2.85
CA PRO A 203 9.66 25.05 -2.46
C PRO A 203 9.94 24.99 -0.96
N GLY A 204 8.90 24.86 -0.12
CA GLY A 204 9.03 24.69 1.33
C GLY A 204 9.79 23.44 1.76
N PHE A 205 9.91 22.44 0.89
CA PHE A 205 10.76 21.28 1.12
C PHE A 205 12.25 21.65 1.09
N VAL A 206 12.62 22.60 0.22
CA VAL A 206 13.99 23.13 0.12
C VAL A 206 14.30 23.93 1.38
N ASP A 207 13.38 24.81 1.79
CA ASP A 207 13.50 25.59 3.04
C ASP A 207 13.71 24.67 4.25
N TRP A 208 12.94 23.57 4.33
CA TRP A 208 13.09 22.57 5.38
C TRP A 208 14.47 21.91 5.38
N LEU A 209 14.95 21.48 4.21
CA LEU A 209 16.28 20.88 4.07
C LEU A 209 17.41 21.85 4.41
N GLU A 210 17.27 23.13 4.05
CA GLU A 210 18.26 24.17 4.38
C GLU A 210 18.28 24.44 5.89
N ASN A 211 17.11 24.57 6.52
CA ASN A 211 17.00 24.73 7.97
C ASN A 211 17.60 23.51 8.71
N PHE A 212 17.33 22.30 8.23
CA PHE A 212 17.91 21.08 8.80
C PHE A 212 19.44 21.08 8.69
N LYS A 213 19.98 21.50 7.54
CA LYS A 213 21.42 21.63 7.34
C LYS A 213 22.05 22.66 8.27
N LEU A 214 21.41 23.80 8.47
CA LEU A 214 21.89 24.84 9.39
C LEU A 214 21.89 24.35 10.84
N THR A 215 20.82 23.69 11.29
CA THR A 215 20.75 23.07 12.62
C THR A 215 21.86 22.04 12.80
N LYS A 216 22.08 21.16 11.81
CA LYS A 216 23.18 20.20 11.88
C LYS A 216 24.54 20.88 11.99
N GLN A 217 24.82 21.89 11.17
CA GLN A 217 26.08 22.64 11.23
C GLN A 217 26.29 23.31 12.58
N ARG A 218 25.23 23.82 13.22
CA ARG A 218 25.33 24.34 14.58
C ARG A 218 25.71 23.24 15.55
N LYS A 219 24.99 22.11 15.56
CA LYS A 219 25.27 20.97 16.43
C LYS A 219 26.68 20.38 16.23
N ASP A 220 27.19 20.36 15.00
CA ASP A 220 28.57 19.91 14.70
C ASP A 220 29.63 20.88 15.22
N ASN A 221 29.31 22.17 15.36
CA ASN A 221 30.21 23.19 15.88
C ASN A 221 30.12 23.37 17.41
N THR A 222 29.01 23.01 18.08
CA THR A 222 28.85 23.15 19.54
C THR A 222 29.49 22.04 20.37
N GLU A 223 29.88 20.90 19.76
CA GLU A 223 30.50 19.76 20.48
C GLU A 223 31.86 20.07 21.14
N GLU A 224 32.49 21.21 20.86
CA GLU A 224 33.70 21.64 21.58
C GLU A 224 33.43 22.36 22.92
N LYS A 225 32.18 22.77 23.22
CA LYS A 225 31.87 23.51 24.46
C LYS A 225 30.49 23.18 25.03
N ASP A 226 30.51 22.52 26.20
CA ASP A 226 29.47 22.43 27.23
C ASP A 226 28.41 21.29 27.14
N ASN A 227 28.45 20.40 28.13
CA ASN A 227 27.54 19.27 28.36
C ASN A 227 26.15 19.66 28.94
N ASN A 228 25.68 20.89 28.75
CA ASN A 228 24.49 21.42 29.44
C ASN A 228 23.35 21.92 28.53
N THR A 229 23.39 21.69 27.21
CA THR A 229 22.39 22.20 26.23
C THR A 229 21.43 21.14 25.67
N ASN A 230 21.30 19.98 26.31
CA ASN A 230 20.56 18.83 25.74
C ASN A 230 19.09 19.11 25.40
N ASP A 231 18.39 19.99 26.13
CA ASP A 231 16.93 20.17 25.98
C ASP A 231 16.53 20.95 24.70
N GLU A 232 17.28 21.99 24.29
CA GLU A 232 16.95 22.78 23.09
C GLU A 232 17.26 22.01 21.80
N ASP A 233 18.38 21.28 21.81
CA ASP A 233 18.80 20.43 20.69
C ASP A 233 17.81 19.29 20.44
N ASP A 234 17.16 18.79 21.50
CA ASP A 234 16.14 17.75 21.44
C ASP A 234 14.80 18.25 20.85
N GLU A 235 14.47 19.52 21.10
CA GLU A 235 13.28 20.17 20.54
C GLU A 235 13.44 20.47 19.04
N GLU A 236 14.61 20.95 18.61
CA GLU A 236 14.89 21.16 17.18
C GLU A 236 14.81 19.85 16.40
N GLU A 237 15.41 18.78 16.90
CA GLU A 237 15.34 17.46 16.26
C GLU A 237 13.90 16.94 16.18
N LEU A 238 13.09 17.18 17.21
CA LEU A 238 11.69 16.80 17.23
C LEU A 238 10.89 17.49 16.12
N ILE A 239 11.22 18.73 15.78
CA ILE A 239 10.58 19.45 14.67
C ILE A 239 10.85 18.74 13.34
N PHE A 240 12.11 18.41 13.07
CA PHE A 240 12.50 17.71 11.85
C PHE A 240 11.92 16.30 11.77
N ALA A 241 11.93 15.55 12.88
CA ALA A 241 11.33 14.23 12.95
C ALA A 241 9.82 14.27 12.72
N THR A 242 9.12 15.29 13.26
CA THR A 242 7.67 15.45 13.06
C THR A 242 7.34 15.71 11.59
N PHE A 243 8.10 16.59 10.92
CA PHE A 243 7.93 16.82 9.49
C PHE A 243 8.18 15.54 8.69
N LEU A 244 9.27 14.81 9.00
CA LEU A 244 9.61 13.59 8.29
C LEU A 244 8.55 12.50 8.47
N ASN A 245 8.04 12.32 9.68
CA ASN A 245 6.92 11.41 9.98
C ASN A 245 5.70 11.74 9.11
N LEU A 246 5.33 13.03 9.06
CA LEU A 246 4.20 13.50 8.27
C LEU A 246 4.40 13.26 6.77
N PHE A 247 5.61 13.56 6.26
CA PHE A 247 5.96 13.36 4.85
C PHE A 247 5.99 11.89 4.45
N LEU A 248 6.62 11.02 5.25
CA LEU A 248 6.74 9.59 4.94
C LEU A 248 5.39 8.88 5.00
N ASN A 249 4.46 9.37 5.83
CA ASN A 249 3.09 8.86 5.92
C ASN A 249 2.09 9.51 4.95
N SER A 250 2.51 10.47 4.13
CA SER A 250 1.64 11.08 3.11
C SER A 250 1.32 10.11 1.97
N ASN A 251 0.06 10.05 1.56
CA ASN A 251 -0.41 9.29 0.38
C ASN A 251 -0.22 10.08 -0.92
N ILE A 252 0.03 11.38 -0.84
CA ILE A 252 0.18 12.26 -2.01
C ILE A 252 1.60 12.19 -2.57
N PHE A 253 2.61 12.12 -1.70
CA PHE A 253 3.99 11.90 -2.13
C PHE A 253 4.20 10.46 -2.57
N SER A 254 4.63 10.28 -3.81
CA SER A 254 4.92 8.96 -4.37
C SER A 254 6.10 8.31 -3.65
N PHE A 255 6.09 6.98 -3.62
CA PHE A 255 7.16 6.21 -2.99
C PHE A 255 8.57 6.57 -3.49
N PRO A 256 8.82 6.76 -4.81
CA PRO A 256 10.14 7.18 -5.29
C PRO A 256 10.57 8.54 -4.74
N GLN A 257 9.66 9.48 -4.56
CA GLN A 257 9.98 10.79 -3.98
C GLN A 257 10.43 10.63 -2.52
N LYS A 258 9.73 9.80 -1.73
CA LYS A 258 10.10 9.53 -0.34
C LYS A 258 11.50 8.92 -0.24
N ILE A 259 11.82 7.94 -1.09
CA ILE A 259 13.13 7.29 -1.13
C ILE A 259 14.24 8.28 -1.55
N ILE A 260 14.01 9.12 -2.56
CA ILE A 260 15.00 10.12 -3.00
C ILE A 260 15.34 11.08 -1.85
N ILE A 261 14.32 11.54 -1.13
CA ILE A 261 14.50 12.41 0.03
C ILE A 261 15.26 11.71 1.15
N ILE A 262 14.86 10.49 1.53
CA ILE A 262 15.58 9.70 2.55
C ILE A 262 17.04 9.51 2.14
N GLY A 263 17.30 9.11 0.89
CA GLY A 263 18.65 8.96 0.36
C GLY A 263 19.44 10.26 0.41
N HIS A 264 18.80 11.40 0.13
CA HIS A 264 19.43 12.71 0.28
C HIS A 264 19.78 13.00 1.74
N ILE A 265 18.88 12.67 2.67
CA ILE A 265 19.09 12.88 4.10
C ILE A 265 20.25 12.01 4.59
N ILE A 266 20.23 10.72 4.30
CA ILE A 266 21.29 9.78 4.71
C ILE A 266 22.65 10.22 4.13
N ASN A 267 22.71 10.51 2.83
CA ASN A 267 23.97 10.85 2.15
C ASN A 267 24.53 12.21 2.57
N LYS A 268 23.70 13.25 2.68
CA LYS A 268 24.18 14.59 3.07
C LYS A 268 24.43 14.72 4.55
N PHE A 269 23.73 13.96 5.38
CA PHE A 269 23.77 14.12 6.83
C PHE A 269 24.44 12.94 7.54
N SER A 270 25.05 12.01 6.81
CA SER A 270 25.91 10.94 7.34
C SER A 270 25.25 10.18 8.51
N LEU A 271 23.95 9.92 8.40
CA LEU A 271 23.26 9.04 9.33
C LEU A 271 23.85 7.63 9.11
N ASN A 272 24.43 7.03 10.16
CA ASN A 272 25.28 5.84 10.08
C ASN A 272 24.76 4.75 9.12
N GLU A 273 25.42 4.58 7.97
CA GLU A 273 25.08 3.55 6.96
C GLU A 273 25.15 2.12 7.52
N ASN A 274 25.95 1.90 8.58
CA ASN A 274 26.22 0.58 9.15
C ASN A 274 25.09 0.02 10.04
N ASN A 275 24.09 0.82 10.44
CA ASN A 275 22.99 0.36 11.29
C ASN A 275 21.78 -0.20 10.50
N PHE A 276 21.75 -0.03 9.17
CA PHE A 276 20.58 -0.42 8.35
C PHE A 276 20.58 -1.90 7.93
N GLN A 277 21.71 -2.61 8.09
CA GLN A 277 21.87 -4.00 7.63
C GLN A 277 21.78 -5.07 8.72
N SER A 278 21.83 -4.73 10.01
CA SER A 278 21.79 -5.76 11.07
C SER A 278 20.84 -5.39 12.22
N ARG A 279 19.65 -5.98 12.22
CA ARG A 279 18.86 -6.11 13.45
C ARG A 279 18.13 -7.45 13.55
N ASP A 280 18.82 -8.52 13.19
CA ASP A 280 18.56 -9.84 13.76
C ASP A 280 19.44 -9.99 15.01
N SER A 281 19.01 -9.43 16.15
CA SER A 281 19.37 -9.94 17.49
C SER A 281 18.89 -9.01 18.61
N THR A 282 18.38 -9.66 19.63
CA THR A 282 17.84 -9.17 20.90
C THR A 282 18.91 -8.57 21.82
N THR A 283 19.57 -7.47 21.43
CA THR A 283 20.33 -6.65 22.38
C THR A 283 20.16 -5.16 22.10
N THR A 284 19.49 -4.49 23.03
CA THR A 284 19.40 -3.02 23.15
C THR A 284 20.78 -2.48 23.54
N THR A 285 21.58 -2.11 22.56
CA THR A 285 22.63 -1.10 22.76
C THR A 285 22.13 0.18 22.12
N GLU A 286 21.73 1.12 22.97
CA GLU A 286 21.43 2.50 22.62
C GLU A 286 22.70 3.12 22.05
N THR A 287 22.85 3.09 20.73
CA THR A 287 23.80 3.98 20.08
C THR A 287 23.15 5.35 20.03
N ASN A 288 23.58 6.24 20.93
CA ASN A 288 23.26 7.66 20.90
C ASN A 288 23.77 8.25 19.58
N THR A 289 22.96 8.16 18.53
CA THR A 289 23.16 8.95 17.32
C THR A 289 22.58 10.33 17.55
N LYS A 290 23.30 11.36 17.10
CA LYS A 290 22.96 12.80 17.17
C LYS A 290 21.60 13.19 16.56
N PHE A 291 20.92 12.22 15.95
CA PHE A 291 19.63 12.32 15.26
C PHE A 291 18.75 11.07 15.47
N SER A 292 18.72 10.53 16.69
CA SER A 292 18.01 9.27 17.02
C SER A 292 16.51 9.26 16.67
N LYS A 293 15.80 10.41 16.75
CA LYS A 293 14.37 10.53 16.41
C LYS A 293 14.18 10.48 14.89
N ILE A 294 15.06 11.10 14.11
CA ILE A 294 15.04 11.05 12.66
C ILE A 294 15.38 9.65 12.17
N ASP A 295 16.42 9.04 12.73
CA ASP A 295 16.81 7.65 12.44
C ASP A 295 15.63 6.70 12.70
N LYS A 296 14.92 6.89 13.82
CA LYS A 296 13.73 6.11 14.14
C LYS A 296 12.65 6.23 13.06
N GLU A 297 12.30 7.44 12.62
CA GLU A 297 11.27 7.64 11.58
C GLU A 297 11.66 7.00 10.23
N ILE A 298 12.95 7.07 9.86
CA ILE A 298 13.46 6.39 8.66
C ILE A 298 13.36 4.87 8.81
N GLN A 299 13.72 4.33 9.98
CA GLN A 299 13.62 2.90 10.27
C GLN A 299 12.17 2.42 10.28
N ASP A 300 11.26 3.16 10.90
CA ASP A 300 9.83 2.87 10.93
C ASP A 300 9.26 2.82 9.50
N PHE A 301 9.73 3.71 8.61
CA PHE A 301 9.40 3.65 7.19
C PHE A 301 9.97 2.42 6.47
N TYR A 302 11.23 2.05 6.70
CA TYR A 302 11.78 0.81 6.12
C TYR A 302 11.11 -0.46 6.67
N ILE A 303 10.72 -0.48 7.95
CA ILE A 303 9.95 -1.57 8.55
C ILE A 303 8.56 -1.65 7.92
N SER A 304 7.88 -0.52 7.71
CA SER A 304 6.59 -0.51 7.03
C SER A 304 6.70 -1.07 5.61
N ILE A 305 7.76 -0.74 4.87
CA ILE A 305 8.04 -1.33 3.55
C ILE A 305 8.27 -2.83 3.64
N ARG A 306 9.10 -3.28 4.58
CA ARG A 306 9.42 -4.72 4.74
C ARG A 306 8.19 -5.55 5.12
N THR A 307 7.23 -4.96 5.82
CA THR A 307 5.99 -5.63 6.25
C THR A 307 4.85 -5.52 5.23
N MET A 308 4.98 -4.64 4.23
CA MET A 308 4.01 -4.55 3.14
C MET A 308 4.07 -5.77 2.23
N LYS A 309 2.89 -6.20 1.76
CA LYS A 309 2.78 -7.22 0.71
C LYS A 309 3.41 -6.68 -0.58
N PHE A 310 4.14 -7.53 -1.29
CA PHE A 310 4.82 -7.17 -2.52
C PHE A 310 3.91 -6.46 -3.55
N LYS A 311 2.66 -6.92 -3.68
CA LYS A 311 1.64 -6.27 -4.52
C LYS A 311 1.40 -4.80 -4.16
N GLN A 312 1.28 -4.50 -2.86
CA GLN A 312 1.06 -3.15 -2.37
C GLN A 312 2.27 -2.26 -2.65
N THR A 313 3.47 -2.79 -2.45
CA THR A 313 4.72 -2.07 -2.77
C THR A 313 4.80 -1.71 -4.26
N LEU A 314 4.42 -2.63 -5.16
CA LEU A 314 4.37 -2.33 -6.60
C LEU A 314 3.35 -1.24 -6.96
N ILE A 315 2.19 -1.22 -6.30
CA ILE A 315 1.17 -0.20 -6.50
C ILE A 315 1.69 1.18 -6.05
N GLU A 316 2.36 1.25 -4.90
CA GLU A 316 2.89 2.51 -4.34
C GLU A 316 4.08 3.08 -5.13
N ILE A 317 4.93 2.22 -5.69
CA ILE A 317 6.01 2.63 -6.59
C ILE A 317 5.45 3.17 -7.91
N GLY A 318 4.28 2.68 -8.32
CA GLY A 318 3.70 2.91 -9.62
C GLY A 318 4.44 2.07 -10.65
N ILE A 319 3.81 0.99 -11.10
CA ILE A 319 4.44 -0.02 -11.96
C ILE A 319 5.00 0.57 -13.26
N ASN A 320 4.47 1.70 -13.72
CA ASN A 320 4.92 2.42 -14.92
C ASN A 320 6.34 3.02 -14.76
N LYS A 321 6.86 3.10 -13.53
CA LYS A 321 8.19 3.62 -13.18
C LYS A 321 9.18 2.52 -12.76
N LEU A 322 8.75 1.25 -12.82
CA LEU A 322 9.56 0.11 -12.42
C LEU A 322 10.63 -0.16 -13.48
N ASN A 323 11.80 0.48 -13.36
CA ASN A 323 12.94 0.12 -14.20
C ASN A 323 13.53 -1.20 -13.65
N PRO A 324 13.61 -2.28 -14.44
CA PRO A 324 13.97 -3.62 -13.94
C PRO A 324 15.31 -3.69 -13.19
N ASP A 325 16.28 -2.83 -13.52
CA ASP A 325 17.68 -3.14 -13.17
C ASP A 325 18.09 -2.87 -11.70
N LYS A 326 17.38 -2.02 -10.94
CA LYS A 326 17.76 -1.71 -9.53
C LYS A 326 16.63 -1.87 -8.53
N ILE A 327 15.53 -1.14 -8.70
CA ILE A 327 14.44 -1.13 -7.70
C ILE A 327 13.80 -2.52 -7.60
N LEU A 328 13.56 -3.20 -8.73
CA LEU A 328 12.95 -4.53 -8.72
C LEU A 328 13.87 -5.58 -8.09
N SER A 329 15.17 -5.52 -8.37
CA SER A 329 16.19 -6.38 -7.75
C SER A 329 16.15 -6.27 -6.22
N ASP A 330 16.19 -5.05 -5.69
CA ASP A 330 16.17 -4.80 -4.24
C ASP A 330 14.86 -5.29 -3.60
N LEU A 331 13.72 -5.07 -4.26
CA LEU A 331 12.43 -5.56 -3.77
C LEU A 331 12.38 -7.08 -3.71
N LEU A 332 12.90 -7.78 -4.72
CA LEU A 332 12.92 -9.24 -4.74
C LEU A 332 13.84 -9.82 -3.66
N ILE A 333 14.98 -9.16 -3.37
CA ILE A 333 15.85 -9.54 -2.25
C ILE A 333 15.09 -9.43 -0.92
N ILE A 334 14.33 -8.34 -0.71
CA ILE A 334 13.51 -8.16 0.49
C ILE A 334 12.47 -9.29 0.61
N GLN A 335 11.82 -9.69 -0.50
CA GLN A 335 10.85 -10.79 -0.46
C GLN A 335 11.50 -12.15 -0.19
N LYS A 336 12.72 -12.39 -0.66
CA LYS A 336 13.51 -13.60 -0.34
C LYS A 336 13.75 -13.70 1.17
N GLN A 337 14.12 -12.60 1.83
CA GLN A 337 14.33 -12.56 3.28
C GLN A 337 13.07 -12.89 4.07
N ASN A 338 11.90 -12.52 3.54
CA ASN A 338 10.61 -12.73 4.18
C ASN A 338 9.92 -14.05 3.79
N ASN A 339 10.58 -14.97 3.08
CA ASN A 339 10.01 -16.21 2.55
C ASN A 339 8.75 -16.02 1.67
N ASN A 340 8.57 -14.84 1.07
CA ASN A 340 7.40 -14.50 0.24
C ASN A 340 7.74 -14.48 -1.26
N LEU A 341 8.82 -15.17 -1.64
CA LEU A 341 9.35 -15.17 -3.01
C LEU A 341 8.33 -15.76 -4.01
N ASP A 342 7.63 -16.83 -3.64
CA ASP A 342 6.62 -17.47 -4.47
C ASP A 342 5.48 -16.49 -4.82
N GLU A 343 4.99 -15.73 -3.84
CA GLU A 343 3.92 -14.73 -4.05
C GLU A 343 4.41 -13.62 -4.98
N ALA A 344 5.64 -13.12 -4.77
CA ALA A 344 6.22 -12.06 -5.59
C ALA A 344 6.37 -12.48 -7.06
N PHE A 345 6.90 -13.68 -7.31
CA PHE A 345 7.02 -14.23 -8.66
C PHE A 345 5.64 -14.47 -9.28
N SER A 346 4.69 -15.01 -8.52
CA SER A 346 3.31 -15.21 -8.98
C SER A 346 2.67 -13.91 -9.47
N ILE A 347 2.82 -12.82 -8.71
CA ILE A 347 2.28 -11.50 -9.08
C ILE A 347 2.95 -10.96 -10.33
N LEU A 348 4.28 -10.95 -10.41
CA LEU A 348 5.01 -10.44 -11.58
C LEU A 348 4.66 -11.23 -12.83
N TYR A 349 4.70 -12.56 -12.75
CA TYR A 349 4.63 -13.42 -13.92
C TYR A 349 3.20 -13.59 -14.42
N SER A 350 2.21 -13.51 -13.52
CA SER A 350 0.80 -13.42 -13.94
C SER A 350 0.51 -12.10 -14.65
N GLU A 351 1.05 -10.97 -14.17
CA GLU A 351 0.91 -9.67 -14.86
C GLU A 351 1.60 -9.67 -16.23
N ILE A 352 2.73 -10.37 -16.37
CA ILE A 352 3.41 -10.53 -17.66
C ILE A 352 2.60 -11.40 -18.61
N LEU A 353 2.11 -12.57 -18.17
CA LEU A 353 1.38 -13.50 -19.02
C LEU A 353 -0.02 -12.99 -19.39
N PHE A 354 -0.73 -12.44 -18.40
CA PHE A 354 -2.05 -11.83 -18.49
C PHE A 354 -1.96 -10.34 -18.11
N PRO A 355 -1.63 -9.46 -19.07
CA PRO A 355 -1.52 -8.03 -18.83
C PRO A 355 -2.73 -7.47 -18.07
N THR A 356 -2.49 -6.64 -17.05
CA THR A 356 -3.49 -5.96 -16.22
C THR A 356 -4.30 -6.84 -15.26
N CYS A 357 -4.06 -8.16 -15.22
CA CYS A 357 -4.82 -9.07 -14.34
C CYS A 357 -4.63 -8.75 -12.85
N GLN A 358 -3.47 -8.22 -12.47
CA GLN A 358 -3.17 -7.88 -11.08
C GLN A 358 -3.71 -6.50 -10.66
N LYS A 359 -4.22 -5.69 -11.61
CA LYS A 359 -4.74 -4.33 -11.36
C LYS A 359 -3.72 -3.43 -10.65
N LEU A 360 -2.47 -3.46 -11.13
CA LEU A 360 -1.34 -2.75 -10.51
C LEU A 360 -1.29 -1.26 -10.91
N SER A 361 -1.88 -0.88 -12.04
CA SER A 361 -2.14 0.52 -12.36
C SER A 361 -3.33 1.01 -11.52
N GLY A 362 -3.08 1.91 -10.57
CA GLY A 362 -4.15 2.57 -9.82
C GLY A 362 -5.20 3.19 -10.76
N GLN A 363 -6.45 3.27 -10.31
CA GLN A 363 -7.63 3.69 -11.11
C GLN A 363 -7.54 5.10 -11.75
N SER A 364 -6.47 5.86 -11.49
CA SER A 364 -6.30 7.26 -11.84
C SER A 364 -5.41 7.54 -13.07
N SER A 365 -4.81 6.52 -13.71
CA SER A 365 -4.03 6.71 -14.94
C SER A 365 -4.76 6.13 -16.14
N GLY A 366 -5.18 6.98 -17.08
CA GLY A 366 -5.88 6.60 -18.32
C GLY A 366 -5.10 5.65 -19.26
N ASN A 367 -3.83 5.37 -18.97
CA ASN A 367 -3.07 4.29 -19.58
C ASN A 367 -2.94 3.13 -18.58
N ASN A 368 -3.74 2.08 -18.77
CA ASN A 368 -3.70 0.81 -18.03
C ASN A 368 -2.45 -0.05 -18.37
N GLN A 369 -1.45 0.50 -19.07
CA GLN A 369 -0.27 -0.24 -19.48
C GLN A 369 0.80 -0.14 -18.38
N SER A 370 1.17 -1.27 -17.81
CA SER A 370 2.30 -1.37 -16.88
C SER A 370 3.62 -1.31 -17.66
N SER A 371 4.74 -0.97 -17.01
CA SER A 371 6.07 -1.09 -17.62
C SER A 371 6.43 -2.55 -18.00
N LEU A 372 5.73 -3.51 -17.41
CA LEU A 372 5.84 -4.94 -17.69
C LEU A 372 4.93 -5.38 -18.86
N THR A 373 4.04 -4.50 -19.33
CA THR A 373 3.17 -4.77 -20.48
C THR A 373 3.90 -4.37 -21.76
N PRO A 374 4.23 -5.33 -22.65
CA PRO A 374 5.02 -5.03 -23.82
C PRO A 374 4.22 -4.30 -24.92
N ASN A 375 4.84 -3.32 -25.56
CA ASN A 375 4.28 -2.58 -26.70
C ASN A 375 4.56 -3.27 -28.05
N SER A 376 5.59 -4.10 -28.11
CA SER A 376 5.98 -4.90 -29.28
C SER A 376 6.55 -6.25 -28.85
N ILE A 377 6.60 -7.23 -29.76
CA ILE A 377 7.13 -8.58 -29.47
C ILE A 377 8.64 -8.53 -29.16
N SER A 378 9.38 -7.64 -29.82
CA SER A 378 10.82 -7.44 -29.56
C SER A 378 11.07 -6.87 -28.17
N ASP A 379 10.32 -5.82 -27.79
CA ASP A 379 10.40 -5.24 -26.45
C ASP A 379 10.01 -6.27 -25.38
N ALA A 380 8.97 -7.07 -25.64
CA ALA A 380 8.55 -8.15 -24.75
C ALA A 380 9.67 -9.15 -24.46
N THR A 381 10.39 -9.54 -25.51
CA THR A 381 11.48 -10.50 -25.43
C THR A 381 12.65 -9.92 -24.63
N LEU A 382 12.98 -8.63 -24.83
CA LEU A 382 14.00 -7.94 -24.04
C LEU A 382 13.64 -7.83 -22.56
N ILE A 383 12.38 -7.47 -22.24
CA ILE A 383 11.90 -7.38 -20.85
C ILE A 383 12.03 -8.75 -20.16
N GLY A 384 11.58 -9.83 -20.81
CA GLY A 384 11.68 -11.17 -20.25
C GLY A 384 13.12 -11.62 -20.02
N LEU A 385 14.04 -11.30 -20.94
CA LEU A 385 15.47 -11.61 -20.79
C LEU A 385 16.10 -10.86 -19.62
N LYS A 386 15.79 -9.57 -19.46
CA LYS A 386 16.26 -8.77 -18.30
C LYS A 386 15.79 -9.36 -16.98
N LEU A 387 14.52 -9.76 -16.89
CA LEU A 387 13.98 -10.40 -15.69
C LEU A 387 14.66 -11.75 -15.41
N SER A 388 14.93 -12.55 -16.45
CA SER A 388 15.68 -13.80 -16.32
C SER A 388 17.11 -13.55 -15.79
N GLU A 389 17.77 -12.49 -16.27
CA GLU A 389 19.10 -12.09 -15.83
C GLU A 389 19.11 -11.65 -14.35
N ILE A 390 18.13 -10.86 -13.92
CA ILE A 390 17.96 -10.47 -12.51
C ILE A 390 17.81 -11.71 -11.63
N ASN A 391 16.98 -12.67 -12.03
CA ASN A 391 16.76 -13.89 -11.23
C ASN A 391 18.03 -14.74 -11.09
N LYS A 392 18.83 -14.84 -12.15
CA LYS A 392 20.11 -15.55 -12.15
C LYS A 392 21.15 -14.84 -11.29
N ASN A 393 21.26 -13.52 -11.41
CA ASN A 393 22.26 -12.73 -10.68
C ASN A 393 21.99 -12.72 -9.17
N LEU A 394 20.73 -12.83 -8.76
CA LEU A 394 20.31 -12.77 -7.35
C LEU A 394 20.10 -14.15 -6.70
N ASP A 395 20.32 -15.23 -7.48
CA ASP A 395 20.09 -16.63 -7.05
C ASP A 395 18.69 -16.81 -6.42
N LEU A 396 17.67 -16.33 -7.14
CA LEU A 396 16.26 -16.37 -6.72
C LEU A 396 15.64 -17.66 -7.26
N ILE A 397 15.35 -18.61 -6.37
CA ILE A 397 14.75 -19.91 -6.74
C ILE A 397 13.41 -20.05 -6.00
N PRO A 398 12.28 -19.65 -6.61
CA PRO A 398 10.97 -19.88 -6.04
C PRO A 398 10.52 -21.34 -6.20
N ASN A 399 9.47 -21.74 -5.49
CA ASN A 399 8.76 -22.98 -5.80
C ASN A 399 7.87 -22.78 -7.03
N TRP A 400 8.39 -23.15 -8.20
CA TRP A 400 7.69 -22.97 -9.48
C TRP A 400 6.31 -23.62 -9.56
N LEU A 401 6.06 -24.72 -8.86
CA LEU A 401 4.73 -25.35 -8.83
C LEU A 401 3.72 -24.45 -8.12
N ASN A 402 4.10 -23.84 -7.00
CA ASN A 402 3.27 -22.86 -6.32
C ASN A 402 3.03 -21.64 -7.21
N VAL A 403 4.08 -21.12 -7.84
CA VAL A 403 4.00 -19.96 -8.74
C VAL A 403 3.03 -20.22 -9.89
N PHE A 404 3.14 -21.36 -10.57
CA PHE A 404 2.25 -21.71 -11.68
C PHE A 404 0.82 -21.99 -11.21
N SER A 405 0.63 -22.52 -9.99
CA SER A 405 -0.70 -22.70 -9.42
C SER A 405 -1.43 -21.36 -9.21
N GLU A 406 -0.71 -20.33 -8.78
CA GLU A 406 -1.27 -18.99 -8.59
C GLU A 406 -1.51 -18.29 -9.94
N ILE A 407 -0.62 -18.45 -10.91
CA ILE A 407 -0.80 -17.90 -12.27
C ILE A 407 -2.04 -18.51 -12.95
N LEU A 408 -2.27 -19.81 -12.83
CA LEU A 408 -3.44 -20.46 -13.45
C LEU A 408 -4.79 -20.04 -12.84
N LYS A 409 -4.82 -19.36 -11.69
CA LYS A 409 -6.08 -18.76 -11.18
C LYS A 409 -6.65 -17.73 -12.16
N PHE A 410 -5.82 -17.17 -13.04
CA PHE A 410 -6.20 -16.20 -14.08
C PHE A 410 -6.49 -16.86 -15.44
N GLU A 411 -6.63 -18.19 -15.53
CA GLU A 411 -6.92 -18.86 -16.81
C GLU A 411 -8.21 -18.37 -17.50
N ASN A 412 -9.17 -17.83 -16.72
CA ASN A 412 -10.39 -17.22 -17.25
C ASN A 412 -10.15 -15.90 -17.99
N ASP A 413 -9.03 -15.23 -17.72
CA ASP A 413 -8.61 -14.00 -18.39
C ASP A 413 -7.79 -14.28 -19.67
N TYR A 414 -7.93 -15.48 -20.25
CA TYR A 414 -7.22 -15.91 -21.47
C TYR A 414 -7.29 -14.92 -22.63
N ALA A 415 -8.34 -14.09 -22.71
CA ALA A 415 -8.50 -13.06 -23.73
C ALA A 415 -7.41 -11.98 -23.67
N LEU A 416 -6.82 -11.75 -22.50
CA LEU A 416 -5.74 -10.78 -22.29
C LEU A 416 -4.38 -11.30 -22.79
N MET A 417 -4.24 -12.62 -22.99
CA MET A 417 -2.99 -13.24 -23.43
C MET A 417 -2.70 -12.92 -24.91
N THR A 418 -1.48 -12.46 -25.19
CA THR A 418 -1.00 -12.09 -26.51
C THR A 418 0.30 -12.81 -26.86
N ILE A 419 0.71 -12.77 -28.14
CA ILE A 419 2.00 -13.35 -28.58
C ILE A 419 3.16 -12.67 -27.83
N ALA A 420 3.09 -11.34 -27.66
CA ALA A 420 4.10 -10.58 -26.94
C ALA A 420 4.15 -10.97 -25.44
N SER A 421 2.99 -11.08 -24.79
CA SER A 421 2.92 -11.45 -23.36
C SER A 421 3.45 -12.87 -23.11
N LEU A 422 3.11 -13.82 -23.98
CA LEU A 422 3.65 -15.18 -23.93
C LEU A 422 5.16 -15.23 -24.22
N SER A 423 5.65 -14.47 -25.21
CA SER A 423 7.09 -14.38 -25.50
C SER A 423 7.88 -13.87 -24.30
N SER A 424 7.42 -12.78 -23.67
CA SER A 424 8.04 -12.21 -22.47
C SER A 424 8.05 -13.22 -21.32
N PHE A 425 6.90 -13.84 -21.04
CA PHE A 425 6.77 -14.84 -19.98
C PHE A 425 7.72 -16.03 -20.17
N LEU A 426 7.77 -16.61 -21.37
CA LEU A 426 8.66 -17.74 -21.66
C LEU A 426 10.14 -17.34 -21.64
N CYS A 427 10.49 -16.10 -21.97
CA CYS A 427 11.85 -15.58 -21.81
C CYS A 427 12.28 -15.41 -20.35
N CYS A 428 11.34 -15.20 -19.42
CA CYS A 428 11.65 -15.14 -17.99
C CYS A 428 12.13 -16.50 -17.45
N LEU A 429 11.64 -17.59 -18.04
CA LEU A 429 11.86 -18.96 -17.61
C LEU A 429 13.09 -19.60 -18.27
N ASN A 430 13.75 -20.50 -17.55
CA ASN A 430 14.71 -21.43 -18.14
C ASN A 430 14.03 -22.62 -18.83
N ASP A 431 14.80 -23.39 -19.59
CA ASP A 431 14.27 -24.48 -20.41
C ASP A 431 13.50 -25.53 -19.58
N LYS A 432 13.97 -25.84 -18.35
CA LYS A 432 13.28 -26.78 -17.45
C LYS A 432 11.95 -26.22 -16.92
N GLU A 433 11.93 -24.94 -16.60
CA GLU A 433 10.76 -24.23 -16.09
C GLU A 433 9.68 -24.06 -17.16
N ILE A 434 10.08 -23.87 -18.43
CA ILE A 434 9.15 -23.88 -19.57
C ILE A 434 8.44 -25.24 -19.67
N ASP A 435 9.18 -26.34 -19.62
CA ASP A 435 8.58 -27.68 -19.63
C ASP A 435 7.69 -27.92 -18.42
N LEU A 436 8.11 -27.44 -17.24
CA LEU A 436 7.34 -27.58 -16.01
C LEU A 436 6.02 -26.79 -16.11
N PHE A 437 6.05 -25.56 -16.63
CA PHE A 437 4.87 -24.73 -16.87
C PHE A 437 3.90 -25.41 -17.85
N LEU A 438 4.38 -25.82 -19.01
CA LEU A 438 3.54 -26.43 -20.06
C LEU A 438 2.92 -27.74 -19.59
N ASN A 439 3.68 -28.59 -18.88
CA ASN A 439 3.13 -29.78 -18.24
C ASN A 439 2.13 -29.44 -17.13
N TYR A 440 2.38 -28.39 -16.36
CA TYR A 440 1.47 -27.93 -15.31
C TYR A 440 0.13 -27.47 -15.91
N CYS A 441 0.15 -26.67 -16.98
CA CYS A 441 -1.03 -26.29 -17.75
C CYS A 441 -1.76 -27.54 -18.28
N CYS A 442 -1.02 -28.45 -18.91
CA CYS A 442 -1.56 -29.69 -19.46
C CYS A 442 -2.21 -30.55 -18.38
N ASN A 443 -1.69 -30.64 -17.16
CA ASN A 443 -2.27 -31.52 -16.14
C ASN A 443 -3.41 -30.84 -15.37
N ASN A 444 -3.29 -29.54 -15.06
CA ASN A 444 -4.17 -28.88 -14.10
C ASN A 444 -5.28 -28.02 -14.74
N SER A 445 -5.07 -27.47 -15.93
CA SER A 445 -6.09 -26.62 -16.56
C SER A 445 -7.22 -27.47 -17.15
N LYS A 446 -8.45 -27.01 -16.90
CA LYS A 446 -9.69 -27.55 -17.49
C LYS A 446 -10.35 -26.53 -18.43
N ASN A 447 -9.86 -25.30 -18.47
CA ASN A 447 -10.43 -24.26 -19.31
C ASN A 447 -9.99 -24.46 -20.77
N ILE A 448 -10.90 -24.95 -21.60
CA ILE A 448 -10.65 -25.23 -23.02
C ILE A 448 -10.23 -23.95 -23.76
N GLN A 449 -10.82 -22.80 -23.46
CA GLN A 449 -10.49 -21.55 -24.17
C GLN A 449 -9.07 -21.09 -23.88
N PHE A 450 -8.61 -21.24 -22.63
CA PHE A 450 -7.23 -20.99 -22.24
C PHE A 450 -6.26 -21.92 -22.99
N LEU A 451 -6.52 -23.23 -22.98
CA LEU A 451 -5.66 -24.22 -23.64
C LEU A 451 -5.58 -23.99 -25.16
N LYS A 452 -6.71 -23.71 -25.81
CA LYS A 452 -6.76 -23.32 -27.23
C LYS A 452 -5.92 -22.08 -27.51
N LYS A 453 -6.12 -21.02 -26.72
CA LYS A 453 -5.40 -19.76 -26.87
C LYS A 453 -3.89 -19.97 -26.71
N LEU A 454 -3.47 -20.73 -25.71
CA LEU A 454 -2.06 -21.07 -25.47
C LEU A 454 -1.46 -21.82 -26.67
N LEU A 455 -2.15 -22.83 -27.21
CA LEU A 455 -1.68 -23.61 -28.36
C LEU A 455 -1.52 -22.75 -29.62
N ILE A 456 -2.50 -21.90 -29.91
CA ILE A 456 -2.44 -20.95 -31.04
C ILE A 456 -1.24 -20.02 -30.87
N LEU A 457 -1.08 -19.41 -29.70
CA LEU A 457 0.02 -18.47 -29.45
C LEU A 457 1.40 -19.14 -29.51
N LEU A 458 1.55 -20.39 -29.05
CA LEU A 458 2.81 -21.15 -29.20
C LEU A 458 3.15 -21.38 -30.68
N THR A 459 2.14 -21.68 -31.50
CA THR A 459 2.31 -21.86 -32.95
C THR A 459 2.67 -20.55 -33.64
N ASP A 460 2.00 -19.45 -33.28
CA ASP A 460 2.28 -18.12 -33.82
C ASP A 460 3.69 -17.62 -33.41
N LEU A 461 4.15 -17.95 -32.20
CA LEU A 461 5.53 -17.67 -31.77
C LEU A 461 6.57 -18.35 -32.67
N GLN A 462 6.35 -19.61 -33.05
CA GLN A 462 7.23 -20.30 -33.98
C GLN A 462 7.30 -19.57 -35.33
N GLN A 463 6.16 -19.15 -35.89
CA GLN A 463 6.12 -18.46 -37.17
C GLN A 463 6.86 -17.11 -37.11
N THR A 464 6.64 -16.35 -36.05
CA THR A 464 7.27 -15.03 -35.83
C THR A 464 8.77 -15.11 -35.48
N SER A 465 9.23 -16.23 -34.93
CA SER A 465 10.65 -16.44 -34.56
C SER A 465 11.59 -16.42 -35.76
N SER A 466 11.08 -16.73 -36.96
CA SER A 466 11.84 -16.64 -38.22
C SER A 466 12.35 -15.23 -38.53
N ASN A 467 11.74 -14.20 -37.92
CA ASN A 467 12.11 -12.79 -38.07
C ASN A 467 12.96 -12.26 -36.89
N ASN A 468 13.50 -13.13 -36.02
CA ASN A 468 14.31 -12.81 -34.82
C ASN A 468 13.63 -11.90 -33.78
N ASN A 469 12.32 -11.71 -33.84
CA ASN A 469 11.60 -10.76 -32.98
C ASN A 469 10.98 -11.41 -31.73
N SER A 470 10.99 -12.74 -31.61
CA SER A 470 10.37 -13.51 -30.54
C SER A 470 11.26 -14.64 -30.05
N ILE A 471 10.90 -15.25 -28.91
CA ILE A 471 11.56 -16.45 -28.41
C ILE A 471 11.47 -17.61 -29.40
N ASN A 472 12.61 -18.22 -29.73
CA ASN A 472 12.66 -19.42 -30.57
C ASN A 472 12.66 -20.69 -29.71
N LEU A 473 11.49 -21.31 -29.55
CA LEU A 473 11.33 -22.54 -28.78
C LEU A 473 12.07 -23.74 -29.38
N LEU A 474 12.26 -23.81 -30.70
CA LEU A 474 13.01 -24.90 -31.34
C LEU A 474 14.50 -24.89 -30.96
N SER A 475 15.03 -23.74 -30.56
CA SER A 475 16.42 -23.59 -30.09
C SER A 475 16.62 -23.97 -28.62
N LYS A 476 15.53 -24.21 -27.88
CA LYS A 476 15.54 -24.50 -26.44
C LYS A 476 15.74 -25.99 -26.18
N LYS A 477 16.36 -26.33 -25.04
CA LYS A 477 16.60 -27.72 -24.61
C LYS A 477 15.42 -28.27 -23.81
N LEU A 478 14.23 -28.24 -24.41
CA LEU A 478 13.03 -28.83 -23.82
C LEU A 478 13.04 -30.36 -23.99
N ILE A 479 12.26 -31.05 -23.15
CA ILE A 479 12.16 -32.51 -23.12
C ILE A 479 11.51 -33.00 -24.43
N PRO A 480 12.24 -33.77 -25.24
CA PRO A 480 11.69 -34.30 -26.48
C PRO A 480 10.71 -35.44 -26.22
N VAL A 481 9.84 -35.70 -27.20
CA VAL A 481 9.00 -36.90 -27.26
C VAL A 481 9.87 -38.14 -27.47
N LEU A 482 11.00 -38.00 -28.17
CA LEU A 482 11.99 -39.05 -28.42
C LEU A 482 13.38 -38.58 -27.97
N GLU A 483 13.94 -39.20 -26.93
CA GLU A 483 15.22 -38.78 -26.34
C GLU A 483 16.44 -38.99 -27.26
N ASN A 484 16.35 -39.93 -28.20
CA ASN A 484 17.47 -40.36 -29.05
C ASN A 484 17.43 -39.79 -30.48
N GLU A 485 16.42 -39.00 -30.83
CA GLU A 485 16.25 -38.47 -32.19
C GLU A 485 16.31 -36.95 -32.22
N SER A 486 16.87 -36.39 -33.29
CA SER A 486 16.85 -34.95 -33.53
C SER A 486 15.54 -34.52 -34.17
N ASN A 487 15.10 -33.28 -33.93
CA ASN A 487 13.90 -32.69 -34.54
C ASN A 487 14.06 -32.38 -36.05
N THR A 488 14.15 -33.42 -36.88
CA THR A 488 14.32 -33.31 -38.33
C THR A 488 13.15 -32.59 -39.01
N ARG A 489 11.95 -32.67 -38.43
CA ARG A 489 10.73 -32.05 -38.96
C ARG A 489 10.53 -30.59 -38.53
N SER A 490 11.42 -30.07 -37.68
CA SER A 490 11.38 -28.68 -37.17
C SER A 490 10.00 -28.26 -36.66
N THR A 491 9.33 -29.18 -35.93
CA THR A 491 7.99 -28.96 -35.37
C THR A 491 8.06 -28.85 -33.84
N LEU A 492 7.18 -28.02 -33.25
CA LEU A 492 7.04 -27.93 -31.80
C LEU A 492 6.49 -29.23 -31.17
N LEU A 493 5.81 -30.07 -31.95
CA LEU A 493 5.36 -31.40 -31.52
C LEU A 493 6.49 -32.33 -31.10
N PHE A 494 7.73 -32.03 -31.49
CA PHE A 494 8.88 -32.77 -30.99
C PHE A 494 9.03 -32.65 -29.47
N PHE A 495 8.52 -31.58 -28.85
CA PHE A 495 8.58 -31.40 -27.40
C PHE A 495 7.38 -32.04 -26.70
N LYS A 496 7.67 -32.89 -25.71
CA LYS A 496 6.68 -33.74 -25.03
C LYS A 496 5.54 -32.93 -24.41
N SER A 497 5.86 -31.83 -23.75
CA SER A 497 4.90 -30.97 -23.07
C SER A 497 3.91 -30.31 -24.04
N ILE A 498 4.39 -29.84 -25.20
CA ILE A 498 3.55 -29.24 -26.26
C ILE A 498 2.68 -30.29 -26.94
N ALA A 499 3.24 -31.45 -27.30
CA ALA A 499 2.49 -32.52 -27.93
C ALA A 499 1.35 -33.03 -27.03
N LYS A 500 1.60 -33.18 -25.72
CA LYS A 500 0.56 -33.52 -24.74
C LYS A 500 -0.54 -32.44 -24.68
N LEU A 501 -0.15 -31.16 -24.68
CA LEU A 501 -1.08 -30.03 -24.60
C LEU A 501 -2.06 -30.04 -25.79
N GLU A 502 -1.55 -30.28 -27.01
CA GLU A 502 -2.37 -30.35 -28.22
C GLU A 502 -3.39 -31.49 -28.15
N ILE A 503 -2.94 -32.71 -27.81
CA ILE A 503 -3.81 -33.88 -27.70
C ILE A 503 -4.87 -33.67 -26.63
N LYS A 504 -4.51 -33.13 -25.46
CA LYS A 504 -5.48 -32.83 -24.40
C LYS A 504 -6.52 -31.80 -24.88
N THR A 505 -6.07 -30.74 -25.54
CA THR A 505 -6.96 -29.68 -26.06
C THR A 505 -7.99 -30.25 -27.03
N ILE A 506 -7.54 -31.07 -28.00
CA ILE A 506 -8.41 -31.72 -28.98
C ILE A 506 -9.37 -32.70 -28.29
N ALA A 507 -8.89 -33.51 -27.36
CA ALA A 507 -9.73 -34.46 -26.63
C ALA A 507 -10.85 -33.75 -25.84
N LEU A 508 -10.52 -32.65 -25.15
CA LEU A 508 -11.49 -31.86 -24.41
C LEU A 508 -12.51 -31.19 -25.36
N MET A 509 -12.05 -30.57 -26.44
CA MET A 509 -12.94 -29.95 -27.44
C MET A 509 -13.96 -30.95 -28.00
N GLN A 510 -13.52 -32.17 -28.32
CA GLN A 510 -14.40 -33.22 -28.83
C GLN A 510 -15.37 -33.71 -27.75
N SER A 511 -14.92 -33.83 -26.50
CA SER A 511 -15.80 -34.23 -25.38
C SER A 511 -16.92 -33.22 -25.11
N GLU A 512 -16.68 -31.94 -25.38
CA GLU A 512 -17.64 -30.84 -25.20
C GLU A 512 -18.36 -30.44 -26.51
N ASN A 513 -18.14 -31.16 -27.62
CA ASN A 513 -18.68 -30.85 -28.95
C ASN A 513 -18.37 -29.42 -29.45
N ILE A 514 -17.21 -28.88 -29.07
CA ILE A 514 -16.74 -27.55 -29.49
C ILE A 514 -15.98 -27.71 -30.81
N SER A 515 -16.42 -27.01 -31.86
CA SER A 515 -15.71 -26.92 -33.13
C SER A 515 -14.98 -25.59 -33.25
N ASP A 516 -13.67 -25.64 -33.49
CA ASP A 516 -12.86 -24.47 -33.83
C ASP A 516 -12.01 -24.76 -35.07
N ASN A 517 -12.27 -24.02 -36.14
CA ASN A 517 -11.60 -24.24 -37.42
C ASN A 517 -10.08 -24.01 -37.34
N GLN A 518 -9.60 -23.08 -36.52
CA GLN A 518 -8.17 -22.80 -36.41
C GLN A 518 -7.43 -23.97 -35.76
N ILE A 519 -7.96 -24.50 -34.66
CA ILE A 519 -7.38 -25.63 -33.94
C ILE A 519 -7.49 -26.92 -34.77
N ASN A 520 -8.62 -27.16 -35.43
CA ASN A 520 -8.80 -28.35 -36.27
C ASN A 520 -7.84 -28.34 -37.46
N THR A 521 -7.65 -27.19 -38.12
CA THR A 521 -6.69 -27.07 -39.24
C THR A 521 -5.24 -27.20 -38.78
N LEU A 522 -4.90 -26.68 -37.60
CA LEU A 522 -3.61 -26.88 -36.96
C LEU A 522 -3.36 -28.37 -36.73
N PHE A 523 -4.28 -29.05 -36.03
CA PHE A 523 -4.17 -30.48 -35.74
C PHE A 523 -4.08 -31.35 -37.00
N ASP A 524 -4.87 -31.05 -38.04
CA ASP A 524 -4.82 -31.79 -39.30
C ASP A 524 -3.46 -31.62 -40.02
N LYS A 525 -2.88 -30.42 -39.96
CA LYS A 525 -1.54 -30.14 -40.50
C LYS A 525 -0.49 -30.91 -39.72
N ASP A 526 -0.56 -30.87 -38.40
CA ASP A 526 0.39 -31.51 -37.49
C ASP A 526 0.28 -33.03 -37.54
N TYR A 527 -0.92 -33.57 -37.72
CA TYR A 527 -1.16 -35.00 -37.99
C TYR A 527 -0.54 -35.49 -39.28
N ARG A 528 -0.55 -34.67 -40.34
CA ARG A 528 0.13 -35.00 -41.60
C ARG A 528 1.64 -34.86 -41.48
N THR A 529 2.10 -33.91 -40.68
CA THR A 529 3.52 -33.55 -40.58
C THR A 529 4.28 -34.47 -39.63
N ALA A 530 3.72 -34.83 -38.47
CA ALA A 530 4.37 -35.62 -37.42
C ALA A 530 3.39 -36.55 -36.68
N PRO A 531 2.74 -37.51 -37.37
CA PRO A 531 1.77 -38.41 -36.76
C PRO A 531 2.36 -39.27 -35.63
N GLU A 532 3.64 -39.62 -35.72
CA GLU A 532 4.33 -40.40 -34.69
C GLU A 532 4.46 -39.66 -33.36
N TYR A 533 4.70 -38.34 -33.37
CA TYR A 533 4.78 -37.54 -32.14
C TYR A 533 3.42 -37.43 -31.46
N ILE A 534 2.35 -37.28 -32.26
CA ILE A 534 0.96 -37.30 -31.78
C ILE A 534 0.63 -38.65 -31.13
N ALA A 535 0.98 -39.76 -31.78
CA ALA A 535 0.74 -41.09 -31.23
C ALA A 535 1.46 -41.32 -29.89
N LEU A 536 2.73 -40.89 -29.79
CA LEU A 536 3.51 -40.98 -28.56
C LEU A 536 2.93 -40.07 -27.45
N ALA A 537 2.50 -38.86 -27.78
CA ALA A 537 1.83 -37.98 -26.83
C ALA A 537 0.56 -38.59 -26.23
N CYS A 538 -0.26 -39.26 -27.06
CA CYS A 538 -1.41 -40.03 -26.57
C CYS A 538 -0.99 -41.11 -25.56
N LEU A 539 0.10 -41.86 -25.83
CA LEU A 539 0.61 -42.87 -24.91
C LEU A 539 1.11 -42.27 -23.60
N TYR A 540 1.79 -41.13 -23.65
CA TYR A 540 2.24 -40.43 -22.44
C TYR A 540 1.05 -39.97 -21.59
N LEU A 541 0.01 -39.39 -22.19
CA LEU A 541 -1.20 -38.99 -21.46
C LEU A 541 -1.91 -40.19 -20.82
N LEU A 542 -1.98 -41.34 -21.50
CA LEU A 542 -2.53 -42.56 -20.91
C LEU A 542 -1.72 -43.04 -19.71
N ASN A 543 -0.39 -42.97 -19.79
CA ASN A 543 0.49 -43.44 -18.73
C ASN A 543 0.42 -42.53 -17.49
N ASP A 544 0.41 -41.22 -17.70
CA ASP A 544 0.27 -40.24 -16.63
C ASP A 544 -1.07 -40.41 -15.90
N ASN A 545 -2.16 -40.64 -16.65
CA ASN A 545 -3.49 -40.87 -16.08
C ASN A 545 -3.62 -42.22 -15.34
N LYS A 546 -2.86 -43.25 -15.73
CA LYS A 546 -2.82 -44.54 -15.01
C LYS A 546 -2.18 -44.37 -13.63
N ASN A 547 -1.05 -43.68 -13.57
CA ASN A 547 -0.33 -43.39 -12.33
C ASN A 547 -1.16 -42.52 -11.35
N ASP A 548 -2.03 -41.65 -11.87
CA ASP A 548 -2.97 -40.87 -11.06
C ASP A 548 -4.17 -41.70 -10.57
N SER A 549 -4.66 -42.66 -11.38
CA SER A 549 -5.78 -43.54 -11.01
C SER A 549 -5.42 -44.62 -9.98
N GLU A 550 -4.17 -45.09 -9.95
CA GLU A 550 -3.68 -45.97 -8.87
C GLU A 550 -3.53 -45.22 -7.54
N ASN A 551 -3.44 -43.88 -7.58
CA ASN A 551 -3.33 -43.03 -6.39
C ASN A 551 -4.64 -42.35 -5.95
N LYS A 552 -5.69 -42.31 -6.78
CA LYS A 552 -7.00 -41.72 -6.43
C LYS A 552 -8.17 -42.48 -7.07
N ASN A 553 -8.96 -43.15 -6.23
CA ASN A 553 -10.32 -43.62 -6.56
C ASN A 553 -11.25 -42.43 -6.80
N ASN A 554 -11.43 -41.98 -8.04
CA ASN A 554 -12.51 -41.06 -8.41
C ASN A 554 -13.10 -41.38 -9.79
N SER A 555 -14.43 -41.46 -9.85
CA SER A 555 -15.24 -42.01 -10.94
C SER A 555 -15.36 -41.14 -12.21
N ASN A 556 -14.69 -39.98 -12.27
CA ASN A 556 -14.85 -39.01 -13.35
C ASN A 556 -13.77 -39.05 -14.45
N ASN A 557 -12.69 -39.84 -14.28
CA ASN A 557 -11.67 -40.03 -15.31
C ASN A 557 -12.12 -40.95 -16.47
N ARG A 558 -13.32 -41.52 -16.41
CA ARG A 558 -13.82 -42.52 -17.37
C ARG A 558 -14.07 -41.96 -18.78
N LYS A 559 -14.38 -40.67 -18.94
CA LYS A 559 -14.71 -40.06 -20.25
C LYS A 559 -13.46 -39.69 -21.08
N GLU A 560 -12.36 -39.30 -20.44
CA GLU A 560 -11.05 -39.14 -21.10
C GLU A 560 -10.51 -40.49 -21.62
N TYR A 561 -10.83 -41.58 -20.91
CA TYR A 561 -10.45 -42.95 -21.26
C TYR A 561 -11.12 -43.48 -22.52
N ASP A 562 -12.36 -43.06 -22.83
CA ASP A 562 -13.10 -43.57 -23.98
C ASP A 562 -12.56 -43.00 -25.30
N PHE A 563 -12.07 -41.76 -25.32
CA PHE A 563 -11.56 -41.14 -26.55
C PHE A 563 -10.21 -41.71 -27.01
N VAL A 564 -9.24 -41.83 -26.09
CA VAL A 564 -7.92 -42.37 -26.44
C VAL A 564 -8.00 -43.85 -26.83
N ASN A 565 -8.88 -44.62 -26.18
CA ASN A 565 -9.13 -46.00 -26.57
C ASN A 565 -9.89 -46.13 -27.91
N GLN A 566 -10.85 -45.24 -28.21
CA GLN A 566 -11.59 -45.29 -29.49
C GLN A 566 -10.72 -45.00 -30.71
N LYS A 567 -9.76 -44.06 -30.64
CA LYS A 567 -8.87 -43.78 -31.80
C LYS A 567 -7.74 -44.80 -31.99
N ILE A 568 -7.23 -45.42 -30.93
CA ILE A 568 -6.27 -46.55 -31.05
C ILE A 568 -6.97 -47.76 -31.70
N GLN A 569 -8.27 -47.97 -31.44
CA GLN A 569 -9.03 -49.02 -32.12
C GLN A 569 -9.41 -48.66 -33.57
N PHE A 570 -9.74 -47.40 -33.88
CA PHE A 570 -10.11 -47.01 -35.24
C PHE A 570 -8.98 -47.10 -36.28
N LYS A 571 -7.70 -47.17 -35.87
CA LYS A 571 -6.56 -47.38 -36.79
C LYS A 571 -5.93 -48.76 -36.78
N LYS A 572 -6.30 -49.65 -35.85
CA LYS A 572 -5.98 -51.09 -35.98
C LYS A 572 -6.81 -51.79 -37.08
N CYS A 573 -7.82 -51.14 -37.64
CA CYS A 573 -8.65 -51.66 -38.73
C CYS A 573 -8.31 -51.08 -40.12
N GLN A 574 -7.25 -50.26 -40.27
CA GLN A 574 -6.81 -49.69 -41.56
C GLN A 574 -5.27 -49.65 -41.74
N ILE A 575 -4.56 -50.61 -41.14
CA ILE A 575 -3.25 -51.11 -41.61
C ILE A 575 -3.47 -52.59 -41.90
#